data_AF-A0A077P6L7-F1
#
_entry.id   AF-A0A077P6L7-F1
#
_cell.length_a   1.000
_cell.length_b   1.000
_cell.length_c   1.000
_cell.angle_alpha   90.00
_cell.angle_beta   90.00
_cell.angle_gamma   90.00
#
_symmetry.space_group_name_H-M   'P 1'
#
loop_
_entity.id
_entity.type
_entity.pdbx_description
1 polymer ?
#
loop_
_entity_poly.entity_id
_entity_poly.type
_entity_poly.pdbx_seq_one_letter_code
_entity_poly.pdbx_strand_id
1 'polypeptide(L)'
;METTSSQWLFCASQPYCLQISITPHTEPTPVQLDWRHVRTKGSQLYLSSGNECRLLNDGDFIVFRLTETQWQAVVESHAAPAPEQWARMPFTLSELAVHPEFATFIIISSTEAQGCEK
;
A
#
# COMPACT_ATOMS: atom_id res chain seq x y z
N MET A 1 25.39 0.26 7.21
CA MET A 1 24.09 -0.25 7.65
C MET A 1 23.07 0.28 6.66
N GLU A 2 22.77 -0.52 5.64
CA GLU A 2 21.78 -0.17 4.63
C GLU A 2 20.42 -0.19 5.32
N THR A 3 19.79 0.97 5.45
CA THR A 3 18.41 1.10 5.91
C THR A 3 17.53 0.41 4.88
N THR A 4 17.25 -0.87 5.07
CA THR A 4 16.32 -1.65 4.25
C THR A 4 14.94 -1.06 4.43
N SER A 5 14.63 -0.05 3.61
CA SER A 5 13.33 0.60 3.60
C SER A 5 12.30 -0.47 3.28
N SER A 6 11.39 -0.74 4.21
CA SER A 6 10.35 -1.72 3.97
C SER A 6 9.26 -1.07 3.15
N GLN A 7 9.01 -1.65 1.99
CA GLN A 7 7.92 -1.25 1.12
C GLN A 7 6.74 -2.15 1.44
N TRP A 8 5.61 -1.55 1.77
CA TRP A 8 4.37 -2.28 1.93
C TRP A 8 3.50 -2.05 0.71
N LEU A 9 2.95 -3.14 0.21
CA LEU A 9 2.05 -3.13 -0.92
C LEU A 9 0.63 -3.48 -0.47
N PHE A 10 -0.27 -2.56 -0.78
CA PHE A 10 -1.70 -2.73 -0.59
C PHE A 10 -2.37 -2.80 -1.95
N CYS A 11 -3.24 -3.75 -2.18
CA CYS A 11 -4.10 -3.72 -3.34
C CYS A 11 -5.48 -3.18 -2.96
N ALA A 12 -5.95 -2.25 -3.77
CA ALA A 12 -7.30 -1.73 -3.70
C ALA A 12 -8.23 -2.66 -4.49
N SER A 13 -9.31 -2.15 -5.05
CA SER A 13 -10.06 -2.90 -6.07
C SER A 13 -9.26 -2.98 -7.37
N GLN A 14 -9.47 -4.07 -8.13
CA GLN A 14 -8.82 -4.23 -9.43
C GLN A 14 -9.09 -3.02 -10.33
N PRO A 15 -8.08 -2.48 -11.06
CA PRO A 15 -6.71 -2.96 -11.20
C PRO A 15 -5.67 -2.11 -10.44
N TYR A 16 -6.00 -1.58 -9.27
CA TYR A 16 -5.14 -0.62 -8.56
C TYR A 16 -4.45 -1.22 -7.34
N CYS A 17 -3.15 -0.96 -7.21
CA CYS A 17 -2.39 -1.20 -5.98
C CYS A 17 -1.61 0.05 -5.57
N LEU A 18 -1.27 0.13 -4.29
CA LEU A 18 -0.63 1.25 -3.64
C LEU A 18 0.60 0.73 -2.93
N GLN A 19 1.73 1.37 -3.18
CA GLN A 19 2.94 1.13 -2.44
C GLN A 19 3.18 2.28 -1.48
N ILE A 20 3.50 1.95 -0.24
CA ILE A 20 3.79 2.93 0.80
C ILE A 20 5.20 2.62 1.33
N SER A 21 6.05 3.64 1.41
CA SER A 21 7.41 3.52 1.91
C SER A 21 7.43 3.80 3.40
N ILE A 22 7.84 2.82 4.21
CA ILE A 22 7.76 2.92 5.66
C ILE A 22 9.09 2.52 6.27
N THR A 23 9.38 3.13 7.40
CA THR A 23 10.50 2.72 8.25
C THR A 23 10.20 1.34 8.83
N PRO A 24 11.03 0.32 8.56
CA PRO A 24 10.81 -1.03 9.07
C PRO A 24 10.62 -1.02 10.59
N HIS A 25 9.60 -1.71 11.07
CA HIS A 25 9.49 -2.05 12.48
C HIS A 25 10.31 -3.30 12.78
N THR A 26 10.83 -3.39 13.99
CA THR A 26 11.60 -4.55 14.46
C THR A 26 10.72 -5.79 14.67
N GLU A 27 9.39 -5.61 14.71
CA GLU A 27 8.43 -6.67 15.01
C GLU A 27 7.32 -6.73 13.93
N PRO A 28 6.99 -7.94 13.41
CA PRO A 28 5.95 -8.12 12.41
C PRO A 28 4.61 -7.76 13.03
N THR A 29 4.08 -6.63 12.62
CA THR A 29 2.93 -6.01 13.25
C THR A 29 1.78 -5.95 12.25
N PRO A 30 0.52 -6.19 12.65
CA PRO A 30 -0.60 -6.06 11.73
C PRO A 30 -0.66 -4.63 11.18
N VAL A 31 -0.72 -4.57 9.85
CA VAL A 31 -0.78 -3.34 9.10
C VAL A 31 -2.13 -3.21 8.44
N GLN A 32 -2.73 -2.02 8.54
CA GLN A 32 -3.97 -1.70 7.87
C GLN A 32 -3.92 -0.30 7.26
N LEU A 33 -4.55 -0.16 6.09
CA LEU A 33 -4.75 1.12 5.43
C LEU A 33 -6.25 1.43 5.46
N ASP A 34 -6.63 2.56 6.06
CA ASP A 34 -8.04 2.93 6.27
C ASP A 34 -8.34 4.41 6.00
N TRP A 35 -9.52 4.68 5.44
CA TRP A 35 -10.03 6.04 5.29
C TRP A 35 -10.71 6.50 6.57
N ARG A 36 -10.29 7.64 7.09
CA ARG A 36 -10.95 8.33 8.20
C ARG A 36 -11.55 9.63 7.74
N HIS A 37 -12.83 9.80 8.04
CA HIS A 37 -13.52 11.03 7.72
C HIS A 37 -13.31 12.07 8.82
N VAL A 38 -12.62 13.16 8.49
CA VAL A 38 -12.37 14.27 9.41
C VAL A 38 -13.24 15.45 9.04
N ARG A 39 -14.09 15.88 9.98
CA ARG A 39 -15.15 16.88 9.76
C ARG A 39 -14.67 18.19 9.12
N THR A 40 -13.40 18.54 9.27
CA THR A 40 -12.80 19.79 8.79
C THR A 40 -11.91 19.63 7.55
N LYS A 41 -11.50 18.41 7.19
CA LYS A 41 -10.51 18.15 6.13
C LYS A 41 -10.93 17.09 5.10
N GLY A 42 -12.12 16.50 5.24
CA GLY A 42 -12.62 15.47 4.35
C GLY A 42 -12.06 14.08 4.68
N SER A 43 -12.08 13.18 3.69
CA SER A 43 -11.52 11.83 3.80
C SER A 43 -10.00 11.88 3.84
N GLN A 44 -9.41 11.35 4.90
CA GLN A 44 -7.97 11.28 5.12
C GLN A 44 -7.54 9.81 5.18
N LEU A 45 -6.43 9.47 4.53
CA LEU A 45 -5.92 8.10 4.48
C LEU A 45 -4.94 7.87 5.63
N TYR A 46 -5.23 6.90 6.49
CA TYR A 46 -4.40 6.54 7.62
C TYR A 46 -3.79 5.17 7.42
N LEU A 47 -2.50 5.10 7.67
CA LEU A 47 -1.75 3.87 7.79
C LEU A 47 -1.60 3.53 9.27
N SER A 48 -2.18 2.39 9.65
CA SER A 48 -2.07 1.83 10.98
C SER A 48 -1.08 0.67 10.95
N SER A 49 -0.05 0.73 11.80
CA SER A 49 0.93 -0.34 12.01
C SER A 49 1.00 -0.62 13.50
N GLY A 50 0.23 -1.61 13.96
CA GLY A 50 0.08 -1.93 15.38
C GLY A 50 -0.43 -0.75 16.18
N ASN A 51 0.44 -0.20 17.03
CA ASN A 51 0.07 0.92 17.91
C ASN A 51 0.36 2.30 17.29
N GLU A 52 0.95 2.35 16.11
CA GLU A 52 1.23 3.58 15.39
C GLU A 52 0.17 3.82 14.31
N CYS A 53 -0.34 5.04 14.25
CA CYS A 53 -1.23 5.50 13.21
C CYS A 53 -0.64 6.76 12.59
N ARG A 54 -0.31 6.71 11.30
CA ARG A 54 0.24 7.84 10.55
C ARG A 54 -0.74 8.27 9.47
N LEU A 55 -0.91 9.58 9.35
CA LEU A 55 -1.61 10.20 8.23
C LEU A 55 -0.71 10.18 6.99
N LEU A 56 -1.21 9.69 5.86
CA LEU A 56 -0.52 9.77 4.58
C LEU A 56 -0.86 11.10 3.89
N ASN A 57 0.12 11.64 3.16
CA ASN A 57 -0.03 12.81 2.29
C ASN A 57 0.29 12.44 0.85
N ASP A 58 -0.03 13.34 -0.08
CA ASP A 58 0.38 13.24 -1.48
C ASP A 58 1.91 13.11 -1.58
N GLY A 59 2.39 11.92 -1.98
CA GLY A 59 3.81 11.59 -2.08
C GLY A 59 4.32 10.55 -1.06
N ASP A 60 3.56 10.25 0.00
CA ASP A 60 3.88 9.14 0.92
C ASP A 60 3.55 7.76 0.30
N PHE A 61 2.72 7.74 -0.75
CA PHE A 61 2.30 6.56 -1.48
C PHE A 61 2.48 6.73 -2.98
N ILE A 62 2.59 5.61 -3.69
CA ILE A 62 2.60 5.55 -5.15
C ILE A 62 1.47 4.61 -5.57
N VAL A 63 0.59 5.11 -6.43
CA VAL A 63 -0.46 4.28 -7.03
C VAL A 63 0.06 3.66 -8.30
N PHE A 64 -0.20 2.37 -8.44
CA PHE A 64 0.12 1.57 -9.59
C PHE A 64 -1.15 1.00 -10.20
N ARG A 65 -1.20 1.05 -11.53
CA ARG A 65 -2.21 0.36 -12.31
C ARG A 65 -1.59 -0.91 -12.89
N LEU A 66 -2.17 -2.04 -12.51
CA LEU A 66 -1.71 -3.35 -12.96
C LEU A 66 -2.47 -3.77 -14.22
N THR A 67 -1.83 -4.59 -15.06
CA THR A 67 -2.56 -5.35 -16.09
C THR A 67 -3.29 -6.53 -15.43
N GLU A 68 -4.26 -7.12 -16.12
CA GLU A 68 -4.98 -8.30 -15.62
C GLU A 68 -4.02 -9.44 -15.20
N THR A 69 -2.99 -9.69 -16.01
CA THR A 69 -1.94 -10.67 -15.72
C THR A 69 -1.11 -10.32 -14.48
N GLN A 70 -0.79 -9.04 -14.27
CA GLN A 70 -0.07 -8.59 -13.08
C GLN A 70 -0.95 -8.68 -11.84
N TRP A 71 -2.22 -8.30 -11.96
CA TRP A 71 -3.20 -8.39 -10.88
C TRP A 71 -3.36 -9.83 -10.40
N GLN A 72 -3.55 -10.79 -11.33
CA GLN A 72 -3.61 -12.21 -10.99
C GLN A 72 -2.33 -12.68 -10.29
N ALA A 73 -1.16 -12.32 -10.81
CA ALA A 73 0.10 -12.69 -10.16
C ALA A 73 0.23 -12.15 -8.73
N VAL A 74 -0.22 -10.92 -8.48
CA VAL A 74 -0.18 -10.28 -7.15
C VAL A 74 -1.19 -10.91 -6.19
N VAL A 75 -2.40 -11.20 -6.66
CA VAL A 75 -3.44 -11.86 -5.84
C VAL A 75 -3.11 -13.32 -5.57
N GLU A 76 -2.60 -14.06 -6.55
CA GLU A 76 -2.31 -15.50 -6.42
C GLU A 76 -1.01 -15.76 -5.65
N SER A 77 0.05 -15.01 -5.96
CA SER A 77 1.38 -15.28 -5.43
C SER A 77 1.70 -14.48 -4.18
N HIS A 78 0.86 -13.47 -3.83
CA HIS A 78 1.17 -12.45 -2.82
C HIS A 78 2.57 -11.81 -2.99
N ALA A 79 3.13 -11.97 -4.18
CA ALA A 79 4.48 -11.62 -4.55
C ALA A 79 4.35 -10.77 -5.80
N ALA A 80 4.58 -9.48 -5.63
CA ALA A 80 4.55 -8.55 -6.73
C ALA A 80 5.77 -8.78 -7.64
N PRO A 81 5.61 -8.91 -8.97
CA PRO A 81 6.72 -8.57 -9.86
C PRO A 81 7.18 -7.14 -9.54
N ALA A 82 8.49 -6.89 -9.66
CA ALA A 82 9.11 -5.65 -9.21
C ALA A 82 8.24 -4.42 -9.59
N PRO A 83 7.78 -3.62 -8.61
CA PRO A 83 6.83 -2.53 -8.84
C PRO A 83 7.36 -1.45 -9.81
N GLU A 84 8.64 -1.51 -10.15
CA GLU A 84 9.27 -0.74 -11.23
C GLU A 84 8.65 -0.97 -12.62
N GLN A 85 8.05 -2.14 -12.86
CA GLN A 85 7.42 -2.49 -14.14
C GLN A 85 5.95 -2.07 -14.23
N TRP A 86 5.36 -1.59 -13.13
CA TRP A 86 3.96 -1.20 -13.09
C TRP A 86 3.75 0.24 -13.54
N ALA A 87 2.59 0.49 -14.15
CA ALA A 87 2.23 1.82 -14.58
C ALA A 87 1.95 2.71 -13.36
N ARG A 88 2.88 3.62 -13.05
CA ARG A 88 2.70 4.63 -12.01
C ARG A 88 1.65 5.62 -12.42
N MET A 89 0.65 5.78 -11.57
CA MET A 89 -0.43 6.74 -11.76
C MET A 89 -0.20 7.92 -10.82
N PRO A 90 -0.23 9.17 -11.32
CA PRO A 90 -0.03 10.37 -10.51
C PRO A 90 -1.31 10.75 -9.76
N PHE A 91 -1.91 9.80 -9.05
CA PHE A 91 -3.12 10.06 -8.28
C PHE A 91 -2.81 10.76 -6.96
N THR A 92 -3.62 11.76 -6.64
CA THR A 92 -3.64 12.47 -5.36
C THR A 92 -4.61 11.82 -4.37
N LEU A 93 -4.42 12.02 -3.06
CA LEU A 93 -5.33 11.52 -2.02
C LEU A 93 -6.77 11.92 -2.26
N SER A 94 -6.98 13.14 -2.74
CA SER A 94 -8.31 13.65 -3.05
C SER A 94 -8.97 12.86 -4.17
N GLU A 95 -8.19 12.41 -5.17
CA GLU A 95 -8.69 11.51 -6.21
C GLU A 95 -9.00 10.13 -5.63
N LEU A 96 -8.07 9.51 -4.88
CA LEU A 96 -8.34 8.19 -4.30
C LEU A 96 -9.60 8.19 -3.42
N ALA A 97 -9.82 9.27 -2.67
CA ALA A 97 -10.97 9.41 -1.77
C ALA A 97 -12.33 9.44 -2.49
N VAL A 98 -12.37 9.85 -3.76
CA VAL A 98 -13.61 9.88 -4.57
C VAL A 98 -13.78 8.63 -5.43
N HIS A 99 -12.73 7.83 -5.60
CA HIS A 99 -12.77 6.61 -6.39
C HIS A 99 -13.24 5.42 -5.54
N PRO A 100 -14.35 4.76 -5.92
CA PRO A 100 -14.86 3.60 -5.18
C PRO A 100 -13.88 2.43 -5.19
N GLU A 101 -13.01 2.34 -6.20
CA GLU A 101 -11.97 1.31 -6.25
C GLU A 101 -11.05 1.34 -5.02
N PHE A 102 -10.79 2.52 -4.46
CA PHE A 102 -9.91 2.72 -3.31
C PHE A 102 -10.67 2.73 -1.97
N ALA A 103 -11.90 2.24 -1.93
CA ALA A 103 -12.67 2.18 -0.68
C ALA A 103 -12.13 1.13 0.32
N THR A 104 -11.54 0.05 -0.20
CA THR A 104 -10.99 -1.06 0.60
C THR A 104 -9.56 -1.33 0.17
N PHE A 105 -8.71 -1.69 1.13
CA PHE A 105 -7.31 -2.02 0.90
C PHE A 105 -6.98 -3.34 1.56
N ILE A 106 -6.26 -4.19 0.83
CA ILE A 106 -5.79 -5.49 1.29
C ILE A 106 -4.27 -5.47 1.22
N ILE A 107 -3.60 -5.76 2.34
CA ILE A 107 -2.15 -5.91 2.33
C ILE A 107 -1.78 -7.19 1.58
N ILE A 108 -0.91 -7.08 0.57
CA ILE A 108 -0.48 -8.20 -0.25
C ILE A 108 0.91 -8.66 0.14
N SER A 109 1.82 -7.71 0.32
CA SER A 109 3.19 -7.99 0.73
C SER A 109 3.65 -6.92 1.71
N SER A 110 3.97 -7.36 2.93
CA SER A 110 4.89 -6.63 3.79
C SER A 110 6.29 -7.15 3.48
N THR A 111 7.21 -6.27 3.09
CA THR A 111 8.65 -6.61 2.97
C THR A 111 9.28 -6.83 4.36
N GLU A 112 8.53 -7.40 5.30
CA GLU A 112 9.04 -7.87 6.58
C GLU A 112 9.44 -9.33 6.36
N ALA A 113 10.63 -9.50 5.78
CA ALA A 113 11.35 -10.76 5.67
C ALA A 113 10.47 -11.99 5.35
N GLN A 114 10.27 -12.27 4.05
CA GLN A 114 10.42 -13.66 3.62
C GLN A 114 11.89 -14.06 3.86
N GLY A 115 12.22 -14.36 5.11
CA GLY A 115 13.14 -15.45 5.40
C GLY A 115 12.47 -16.71 4.88
N CYS A 116 12.64 -16.96 3.57
CA CYS A 116 12.34 -18.25 3.01
C CYS A 116 13.38 -19.20 3.62
N GLU A 117 13.00 -19.85 4.71
CA GLU A 117 13.73 -20.98 5.27
C GLU A 117 13.75 -22.11 4.23
N LYS A 118 14.92 -22.32 3.61
CA LYS A 118 15.49 -23.67 3.46
C LYS A 118 16.96 -23.66 3.06
#